data_AF-A0A9X0D5Y5-F1
#
_entry.id   AF-A0A9X0D5Y5-F1
#
_cell.length_a   1.000
_cell.length_b   1.000
_cell.length_c   1.000
_cell.angle_alpha   90.00
_cell.angle_beta   90.00
_cell.angle_gamma   90.00
#
_symmetry.space_group_name_H-M   'P 1'
#
loop_
_entity.id
_entity.type
_entity.pdbx_description
1 polymer ?
#
loop_
_entity_poly.entity_id
_entity_poly.type
_entity_poly.pdbx_seq_one_letter_code
_entity_poly.pdbx_strand_id
1 'polypeptide(L)'
;MPLESGDGKISWQDITQNAIINVAKKEVSIKVQRFSLIANLLTVARIRTKEVVSRLNLLPFNYTMSVLFKEDSSELALVFMSQDIFHEPYYVEHDASVLVQLGKDGFRMVRSIDGATDKRIYNSEDLQVSVRLGEDYELSDNQQSSFNVTVQSNVWWNNGRVIKLPLKVNNDVSILCGRISVQGQYGPQQRE
;
A
#
# COMPACT_ATOMS: atom_id res chain seq x y z
N MET A 1 -18.06 31.45 -14.81
CA MET A 1 -16.74 32.09 -14.65
C MET A 1 -15.78 31.02 -14.14
N PRO A 2 -14.65 30.73 -14.79
CA PRO A 2 -13.73 29.73 -14.27
C PRO A 2 -12.71 30.40 -13.33
N LEU A 3 -12.61 29.87 -12.11
CA LEU A 3 -11.46 30.08 -11.24
C LEU A 3 -10.32 29.22 -11.79
N GLU A 4 -9.33 29.86 -12.39
CA GLU A 4 -8.03 29.23 -12.63
C GLU A 4 -7.27 29.23 -11.31
N SER A 5 -7.03 28.04 -10.74
CA SER A 5 -6.13 27.89 -9.61
C SER A 5 -4.69 27.89 -10.13
N GLY A 6 -4.08 29.08 -10.15
CA GLY A 6 -2.69 29.33 -10.58
C GLY A 6 -1.58 28.74 -9.68
N ASP A 7 -1.91 27.85 -8.74
CA ASP A 7 -0.96 27.34 -7.73
C ASP A 7 -0.45 25.91 -7.99
N GLY A 8 -0.81 25.29 -9.13
CA GLY A 8 -0.43 23.90 -9.43
C GLY A 8 -1.09 22.86 -8.50
N LYS A 9 -1.98 23.27 -7.60
CA LYS A 9 -2.79 22.38 -6.75
C LYS A 9 -3.90 21.75 -7.57
N ILE A 10 -3.95 20.42 -7.58
CA ILE A 10 -5.05 19.64 -8.17
C ILE A 10 -6.30 19.88 -7.31
N SER A 11 -7.35 20.44 -7.92
CA SER A 11 -8.67 20.55 -7.33
C SER A 11 -9.60 19.53 -7.97
N TRP A 12 -10.34 18.80 -7.14
CA TRP A 12 -11.32 17.82 -7.59
C TRP A 12 -12.72 18.44 -7.58
N GLN A 13 -13.48 18.23 -8.65
CA GLN A 13 -14.87 18.66 -8.78
C GLN A 13 -15.74 17.46 -9.13
N ASP A 14 -16.88 17.33 -8.45
CA ASP A 14 -17.92 16.38 -8.86
C ASP A 14 -18.57 16.85 -10.17
N ILE A 15 -18.45 16.03 -11.21
CA ILE A 15 -19.02 16.27 -12.54
C ILE A 15 -20.03 15.20 -12.93
N THR A 16 -20.55 14.43 -11.96
CA THR A 16 -21.50 13.32 -12.20
C THR A 16 -22.72 13.79 -12.99
N GLN A 17 -23.20 15.00 -12.74
CA GLN A 17 -24.34 15.59 -13.47
C GLN A 17 -24.08 15.78 -14.97
N ASN A 18 -22.82 15.83 -15.39
CA ASN A 18 -22.40 16.00 -16.78
C ASN A 18 -22.01 14.66 -17.44
N ALA A 19 -22.14 13.55 -16.71
CA ALA A 19 -21.81 12.21 -17.18
C ALA A 19 -23.06 11.48 -17.70
N ILE A 20 -22.90 10.79 -18.83
CA ILE A 20 -23.89 9.85 -19.35
C ILE A 20 -23.43 8.45 -18.93
N ILE A 21 -24.20 7.78 -18.07
CA ILE A 21 -23.90 6.44 -17.59
C ILE A 21 -24.79 5.45 -18.32
N ASN A 22 -24.21 4.59 -19.16
CA ASN A 22 -24.90 3.49 -19.81
C ASN A 22 -24.57 2.17 -19.10
N VAL A 23 -25.44 1.76 -18.18
CA VAL A 23 -25.25 0.56 -17.36
C VAL A 23 -25.26 -0.72 -18.19
N ALA A 24 -26.14 -0.81 -19.21
CA ALA A 24 -26.26 -2.00 -20.05
C ALA A 24 -25.01 -2.25 -20.91
N LYS A 25 -24.38 -1.17 -21.38
CA LYS A 25 -23.14 -1.22 -22.16
C LYS A 25 -21.86 -1.15 -21.31
N LYS A 26 -21.98 -0.94 -20.00
CA LYS A 26 -20.87 -0.69 -19.07
C LYS A 26 -19.98 0.48 -19.50
N GLU A 27 -20.60 1.54 -20.02
CA GLU A 27 -19.91 2.72 -20.54
C GLU A 27 -20.25 3.98 -19.72
N VAL A 28 -19.26 4.84 -19.51
CA VAL A 28 -19.45 6.19 -18.98
C VAL A 28 -18.87 7.17 -19.98
N SER A 29 -19.69 8.11 -20.45
CA SER A 29 -19.29 9.15 -21.40
C SER A 29 -19.38 10.51 -20.72
N ILE A 30 -18.28 11.26 -20.74
CA ILE A 30 -18.18 12.60 -20.18
C ILE A 30 -17.58 13.51 -21.26
N LYS A 31 -18.16 14.71 -21.43
CA LYS A 31 -17.59 15.75 -22.28
C LYS A 31 -16.86 16.77 -21.42
N VAL A 32 -15.54 16.68 -21.36
CA VAL A 32 -14.69 17.67 -20.68
C VAL A 32 -14.27 18.77 -21.67
N GLN A 33 -14.24 20.03 -21.20
CA GLN A 33 -13.86 21.19 -22.02
C GLN A 33 -12.35 21.43 -22.07
N ARG A 34 -11.58 20.83 -21.15
CA ARG A 34 -10.12 20.95 -21.03
C ARG A 34 -9.52 19.57 -20.73
N PHE A 35 -8.23 19.39 -20.98
CA PHE A 35 -7.50 18.21 -20.50
C PHE A 35 -7.53 18.22 -18.97
N SER A 36 -8.12 17.20 -18.37
CA SER A 36 -8.31 17.09 -16.91
C SER A 36 -8.20 15.63 -16.49
N LEU A 37 -7.71 15.40 -15.27
CA LEU A 37 -7.69 14.07 -14.67
C LEU A 37 -9.12 13.68 -14.29
N ILE A 38 -9.66 12.61 -14.87
CA ILE A 38 -11.03 12.13 -14.61
C ILE A 38 -10.94 10.89 -13.72
N ALA A 39 -11.45 11.00 -12.49
CA ALA A 39 -11.70 9.85 -11.62
C ALA A 39 -13.19 9.50 -11.66
N ASN A 40 -13.52 8.24 -11.95
CA ASN A 40 -14.89 7.76 -11.99
C ASN A 40 -15.22 6.94 -10.73
N LEU A 41 -15.93 7.56 -9.80
CA LEU A 41 -16.44 6.89 -8.60
C LEU A 41 -17.89 6.46 -8.83
N LEU A 42 -18.09 5.36 -9.57
CA LEU A 42 -19.41 4.73 -9.62
C LEU A 42 -19.69 4.11 -8.25
N THR A 43 -20.57 4.76 -7.46
CA THR A 43 -21.14 4.22 -6.22
C THR A 43 -22.03 3.02 -6.57
N VAL A 44 -21.41 1.87 -6.83
CA VAL A 44 -22.12 0.61 -6.89
C VAL A 44 -22.44 0.26 -5.45
N ALA A 45 -23.67 0.55 -5.04
CA ALA A 45 -24.25 0.23 -3.74
C ALA A 45 -24.42 -1.29 -3.51
N ARG A 46 -23.36 -2.07 -3.73
CA ARG A 46 -23.23 -3.46 -3.31
C ARG A 46 -21.87 -3.64 -2.66
N ILE A 47 -21.88 -3.51 -1.34
CA ILE A 47 -20.82 -3.80 -0.36
C ILE A 47 -20.45 -5.30 -0.42
N ARG A 48 -20.00 -5.82 -1.57
CA ARG A 48 -19.63 -7.23 -1.73
C ARG A 48 -18.50 -7.53 -2.72
N THR A 49 -17.87 -6.55 -3.37
CA THR A 49 -16.72 -6.85 -4.24
C THR A 49 -15.56 -5.91 -3.92
N LYS A 50 -14.34 -6.47 -3.84
CA LYS A 50 -13.06 -5.72 -3.76
C LYS A 50 -12.88 -4.71 -4.92
N GLU A 51 -13.81 -4.65 -5.87
CA GLU A 51 -13.81 -3.76 -7.03
C GLU A 51 -13.92 -2.27 -6.67
N VAL A 52 -14.58 -1.89 -5.58
CA VAL A 52 -14.74 -0.45 -5.21
C VAL A 52 -13.38 0.17 -4.92
N VAL A 53 -12.52 -0.58 -4.24
CA VAL A 53 -11.18 -0.16 -3.85
C VAL A 53 -10.26 -0.04 -5.08
N SER A 54 -10.47 -0.85 -6.12
CA SER A 54 -9.76 -0.73 -7.39
C SER A 54 -9.98 0.62 -8.12
N ARG A 55 -11.04 1.38 -7.78
CA ARG A 55 -11.37 2.66 -8.43
C ARG A 55 -10.72 3.88 -7.76
N LEU A 56 -10.20 3.75 -6.54
CA LEU A 56 -9.55 4.83 -5.78
C LEU A 56 -8.01 4.85 -5.94
N ASN A 57 -7.45 3.95 -6.74
CA ASN A 57 -6.01 3.76 -7.00
C ASN A 57 -5.26 4.98 -7.60
N LEU A 58 -5.95 6.08 -7.89
CA LEU A 58 -5.38 7.31 -8.43
C LEU A 58 -5.11 8.39 -7.38
N LEU A 59 -5.62 8.22 -6.15
CA LEU A 59 -5.45 9.19 -5.07
C LEU A 59 -4.28 8.82 -4.16
N PRO A 60 -3.55 9.81 -3.63
CA PRO A 60 -2.58 9.56 -2.58
C PRO A 60 -3.27 9.06 -1.32
N PHE A 61 -2.66 8.07 -0.67
CA PHE A 61 -3.25 7.33 0.44
C PHE A 61 -2.23 7.09 1.55
N ASN A 62 -2.72 6.79 2.75
CA ASN A 62 -1.87 6.31 3.84
C ASN A 62 -1.74 4.79 3.75
N TYR A 63 -0.67 4.24 4.30
CA TYR A 63 -0.44 2.80 4.31
C TYR A 63 -0.24 2.28 5.73
N THR A 64 -0.49 0.99 5.93
CA THR A 64 -0.07 0.24 7.10
C THR A 64 1.00 -0.76 6.68
N MET A 65 2.09 -0.81 7.45
CA MET A 65 3.15 -1.82 7.30
C MET A 65 2.99 -2.86 8.40
N SER A 66 2.85 -4.12 8.01
CA SER A 66 2.86 -5.26 8.91
C SER A 66 4.15 -6.06 8.74
N VAL A 67 4.69 -6.52 9.85
CA VAL A 67 5.88 -7.38 9.93
C VAL A 67 5.40 -8.74 10.40
N LEU A 68 5.65 -9.75 9.58
CA LEU A 68 5.36 -11.15 9.89
C LEU A 68 6.65 -11.95 9.86
N PHE A 69 6.71 -13.00 10.68
CA PHE A 69 7.87 -13.86 10.79
C PHE A 69 7.46 -15.32 10.73
N LYS A 70 8.27 -16.12 10.02
CA LYS A 70 8.14 -17.57 9.94
C LYS A 70 9.42 -18.19 10.49
N GLU A 71 9.30 -18.80 11.66
CA GLU A 71 10.42 -19.31 12.47
C GLU A 71 11.11 -20.50 11.81
N ASP A 72 10.36 -21.50 11.33
CA ASP A 72 10.91 -22.73 10.75
C ASP A 72 11.87 -22.51 9.57
N SER A 73 11.62 -21.45 8.79
CA SER A 73 12.43 -21.08 7.62
C SER A 73 13.21 -19.78 7.81
N SER A 74 13.19 -19.22 9.02
CA SER A 74 13.78 -17.93 9.37
C SER A 74 13.49 -16.85 8.32
N GLU A 75 12.23 -16.63 8.00
CA GLU A 75 11.83 -15.71 6.93
C GLU A 75 11.00 -14.54 7.49
N LEU A 76 11.41 -13.32 7.16
CA LEU A 76 10.68 -12.09 7.49
C LEU A 76 9.83 -11.67 6.29
N ALA A 77 8.57 -11.31 6.53
CA ALA A 77 7.71 -10.73 5.52
C ALA A 77 7.27 -9.32 5.94
N LEU A 78 7.53 -8.35 5.06
CA LEU A 78 6.99 -6.99 5.16
C LEU A 78 5.76 -6.90 4.27
N VAL A 79 4.62 -6.55 4.85
CA VAL A 79 3.35 -6.40 4.14
C VAL A 79 2.91 -4.95 4.18
N PHE A 80 2.66 -4.38 3.00
CA PHE A 80 2.15 -3.04 2.83
C PHE A 80 0.72 -3.08 2.29
N MET A 81 -0.19 -2.41 2.98
CA MET A 81 -1.60 -2.28 2.59
C MET A 81 -2.02 -0.82 2.71
N SER A 82 -3.06 -0.40 1.98
CA SER A 82 -3.71 0.88 2.29
C SER A 82 -4.24 0.84 3.73
N GLN A 83 -4.07 1.93 4.47
CA GLN A 83 -4.56 2.04 5.85
C GLN A 83 -6.08 1.84 5.91
N ASP A 84 -6.81 2.31 4.88
CA ASP A 84 -8.26 2.21 4.80
C ASP A 84 -8.74 0.76 4.64
N ILE A 85 -7.96 -0.11 3.98
CA ILE A 85 -8.34 -1.53 3.87
C ILE A 85 -7.83 -2.36 5.05
N PHE A 86 -6.70 -1.96 5.64
CA PHE A 86 -6.10 -2.71 6.74
C PHE A 86 -6.99 -2.65 7.99
N HIS A 87 -7.71 -1.55 8.18
CA HIS A 87 -8.64 -1.41 9.30
C HIS A 87 -10.04 -1.97 9.03
N GLU A 88 -10.27 -2.56 7.85
CA GLU A 88 -11.56 -3.14 7.47
C GLU A 88 -11.48 -4.67 7.46
N PRO A 89 -12.07 -5.37 8.46
CA PRO A 89 -11.97 -6.82 8.61
C PRO A 89 -12.37 -7.59 7.36
N TYR A 90 -13.39 -7.10 6.63
CA TYR A 90 -13.83 -7.69 5.36
C TYR A 90 -12.72 -7.84 4.33
N TYR A 91 -11.72 -6.94 4.32
CA TYR A 91 -10.59 -7.01 3.39
C TYR A 91 -9.42 -7.80 3.97
N VAL A 92 -9.11 -7.60 5.25
CA VAL A 92 -7.96 -8.25 5.89
C VAL A 92 -8.17 -9.74 6.07
N GLU A 93 -9.38 -10.18 6.42
CA GLU A 93 -9.72 -11.59 6.68
C GLU A 93 -10.16 -12.33 5.42
N HIS A 94 -10.28 -11.64 4.28
CA HIS A 94 -10.62 -12.28 3.01
C HIS A 94 -9.51 -13.24 2.56
N ASP A 95 -9.88 -14.38 1.96
CA ASP A 95 -8.92 -15.38 1.44
C ASP A 95 -7.91 -14.86 0.39
N ALA A 96 -8.19 -13.69 -0.20
CA ALA A 96 -7.33 -13.06 -1.19
C ALA A 96 -6.40 -12.01 -0.56
N SER A 97 -6.54 -11.74 0.74
CA SER A 97 -5.63 -10.92 1.53
C SER A 97 -4.28 -11.61 1.62
N VAL A 98 -3.20 -10.87 1.41
CA VAL A 98 -1.84 -11.40 1.56
C VAL A 98 -1.57 -11.81 3.01
N LEU A 99 -2.24 -11.18 3.99
CA LEU A 99 -2.12 -11.55 5.40
C LEU A 99 -2.69 -12.94 5.69
N VAL A 100 -3.85 -13.26 5.11
CA VAL A 100 -4.45 -14.61 5.24
C VAL A 100 -3.61 -15.65 4.52
N GLN A 101 -3.09 -15.33 3.33
CA GLN A 101 -2.23 -16.23 2.57
C GLN A 101 -0.92 -16.54 3.34
N LEU A 102 -0.26 -15.52 3.88
CA LEU A 102 0.95 -15.70 4.69
C LEU A 102 0.67 -16.46 5.99
N GLY A 103 -0.49 -16.23 6.62
CA GLY A 103 -0.92 -17.00 7.78
C GLY A 103 -1.06 -18.49 7.47
N LYS A 104 -1.67 -18.83 6.32
CA LYS A 104 -1.75 -20.22 5.83
C LYS A 104 -0.37 -20.81 5.51
N ASP A 105 0.58 -19.98 5.08
CA ASP A 105 1.98 -20.37 4.82
C ASP A 105 2.83 -20.50 6.11
N GLY A 106 2.25 -20.27 7.30
CA GLY A 106 2.91 -20.43 8.60
C GLY A 106 3.57 -19.17 9.15
N PHE A 107 3.38 -18.00 8.51
CA PHE A 107 3.84 -16.74 9.07
C PHE A 107 2.96 -16.29 10.23
N ARG A 108 3.58 -15.69 11.25
CA ARG A 108 2.90 -15.06 12.38
C ARG A 108 3.15 -13.57 12.36
N MET A 109 2.10 -12.77 12.57
CA MET A 109 2.23 -11.32 12.66
C MET A 109 2.95 -10.95 13.95
N VAL A 110 4.06 -10.22 13.82
CA VAL A 110 4.88 -9.73 14.93
C VAL A 110 4.42 -8.33 15.33
N ARG A 111 4.20 -7.46 14.35
CA ARG A 111 3.82 -6.07 14.58
C ARG A 111 3.18 -5.45 13.35
N SER A 112 2.26 -4.51 13.54
CA SER A 112 1.77 -3.61 12.50
C SER A 112 1.89 -2.17 12.95
N ILE A 113 2.25 -1.28 12.03
CA ILE A 113 2.42 0.15 12.26
C ILE A 113 1.86 0.91 11.06
N ASP A 114 1.02 1.91 11.35
CA ASP A 114 0.58 2.85 10.33
C ASP A 114 1.72 3.79 9.93
N GLY A 115 1.83 4.01 8.62
CA GLY A 115 2.72 5.02 8.06
C GLY A 115 2.38 6.41 8.57
N ALA A 116 3.34 7.33 8.47
CA ALA A 116 3.16 8.69 8.95
C ALA A 116 1.99 9.38 8.21
N THR A 117 0.98 9.83 8.95
CA THR A 117 -0.28 10.36 8.39
C THR A 117 -0.11 11.69 7.65
N ASP A 118 0.99 12.39 7.88
CA ASP A 118 1.39 13.62 7.19
C ASP A 118 2.04 13.35 5.83
N LYS A 119 2.40 12.09 5.54
CA LYS A 119 3.10 11.67 4.31
C LYS A 119 2.30 10.62 3.57
N ARG A 120 1.35 11.07 2.75
CA ARG A 120 0.64 10.20 1.81
C ARG A 120 1.58 9.71 0.73
N ILE A 121 1.38 8.46 0.29
CA ILE A 121 2.12 7.84 -0.79
C ILE A 121 1.33 7.87 -2.10
N TYR A 122 2.03 8.04 -3.22
CA TYR A 122 1.44 8.10 -4.54
C TYR A 122 1.68 6.82 -5.32
N ASN A 123 0.78 6.52 -6.28
CA ASN A 123 1.03 5.43 -7.22
C ASN A 123 2.33 5.70 -8.00
N SER A 124 3.13 4.65 -8.21
CA SER A 124 4.44 4.70 -8.85
C SER A 124 5.53 5.47 -8.09
N GLU A 125 5.28 5.90 -6.84
CA GLU A 125 6.33 6.43 -5.98
C GLU A 125 7.30 5.32 -5.57
N ASP A 126 8.60 5.61 -5.55
CA ASP A 126 9.59 4.68 -5.00
C ASP A 126 9.81 4.96 -3.50
N LEU A 127 9.54 3.96 -2.68
CA LEU A 127 9.81 3.99 -1.24
C LEU A 127 11.12 3.27 -0.97
N GLN A 128 12.06 3.95 -0.31
CA GLN A 128 13.25 3.29 0.21
C GLN A 128 12.91 2.63 1.55
N VAL A 129 13.03 1.31 1.59
CA VAL A 129 12.83 0.50 2.80
C VAL A 129 14.19 0.05 3.29
N SER A 130 14.48 0.30 4.57
CA SER A 130 15.73 -0.15 5.20
C SER A 130 15.42 -1.01 6.42
N VAL A 131 16.11 -2.14 6.52
CA VAL A 131 15.95 -3.15 7.56
C VAL A 131 17.30 -3.32 8.26
N ARG A 132 17.31 -3.08 9.58
CA ARG A 132 18.46 -3.31 10.44
C ARG A 132 18.05 -4.33 11.50
N LEU A 133 18.59 -5.53 11.43
CA LEU A 133 18.32 -6.58 12.41
C LEU A 133 19.26 -6.46 13.60
N GLY A 134 18.88 -7.02 14.74
CA GLY A 134 19.77 -7.20 15.89
C GLY A 134 20.67 -8.42 15.71
N GLU A 135 21.41 -8.77 16.77
CA GLU A 135 22.55 -9.70 16.68
C GLU A 135 22.18 -11.14 16.33
N ASP A 136 20.97 -11.58 16.65
CA ASP A 136 20.53 -12.97 16.47
C ASP A 136 20.21 -13.35 15.02
N TYR A 137 19.98 -12.35 14.16
CA TYR A 137 19.58 -12.56 12.77
C TYR A 137 20.35 -11.65 11.81
N GLU A 138 20.75 -12.19 10.69
CA GLU A 138 21.26 -11.41 9.55
C GLU A 138 20.44 -11.68 8.29
N LEU A 139 20.47 -10.75 7.34
CA LEU A 139 19.89 -11.00 6.02
C LEU A 139 20.74 -12.05 5.29
N SER A 140 20.10 -12.99 4.60
CA SER A 140 20.82 -14.02 3.83
C SER A 140 21.73 -13.41 2.75
N ASP A 141 22.77 -14.15 2.37
CA ASP A 141 23.78 -13.70 1.40
C ASP A 141 23.11 -13.11 0.14
N ASN A 142 23.59 -11.93 -0.27
CA ASN A 142 23.12 -11.13 -1.40
C ASN A 142 21.87 -10.26 -1.17
N GLN A 143 21.23 -10.29 0.00
CA GLN A 143 20.15 -9.37 0.31
C GLN A 143 20.69 -8.02 0.81
N GLN A 144 20.24 -6.94 0.18
CA GLN A 144 20.57 -5.59 0.64
C GLN A 144 19.71 -5.22 1.84
N SER A 145 20.33 -4.61 2.85
CA SER A 145 19.63 -4.05 4.01
C SER A 145 18.79 -2.82 3.66
N SER A 146 18.98 -2.23 2.48
CA SER A 146 18.18 -1.12 1.96
C SER A 146 17.81 -1.38 0.51
N PHE A 147 16.54 -1.24 0.16
CA PHE A 147 16.03 -1.49 -1.18
C PHE A 147 14.83 -0.59 -1.49
N ASN A 148 14.55 -0.41 -2.78
CA ASN A 148 13.42 0.39 -3.24
C ASN A 148 12.19 -0.46 -3.51
N VAL A 149 11.02 0.10 -3.21
CA VAL A 149 9.71 -0.50 -3.43
C VAL A 149 8.86 0.49 -4.19
N THR A 150 8.57 0.19 -5.45
CA THR A 150 7.63 0.98 -6.25
C THR A 150 6.20 0.72 -5.77
N VAL A 151 5.47 1.78 -5.43
CA VAL A 151 4.08 1.71 -4.99
C VAL A 151 3.21 1.32 -6.18
N GLN A 152 2.51 0.19 -6.02
CA GLN A 152 1.47 -0.26 -6.94
C GLN A 152 0.14 -0.11 -6.22
N SER A 153 -0.51 1.04 -6.35
CA SER A 153 -1.70 1.38 -5.57
C SER A 153 -2.76 0.28 -5.68
N ASN A 154 -2.99 -0.25 -6.88
CA ASN A 154 -3.92 -1.35 -7.11
C ASN A 154 -3.63 -2.61 -6.28
N VAL A 155 -2.36 -2.96 -6.06
CA VAL A 155 -2.00 -4.12 -5.24
C VAL A 155 -2.24 -3.83 -3.76
N TRP A 156 -1.80 -2.64 -3.31
CA TRP A 156 -1.84 -2.22 -1.92
C TRP A 156 -3.27 -2.02 -1.41
N TRP A 157 -4.15 -1.59 -2.31
CA TRP A 157 -5.58 -1.40 -2.07
C TRP A 157 -6.38 -2.71 -2.20
N ASN A 158 -5.95 -3.70 -2.98
CA ASN A 158 -6.76 -4.93 -3.12
C ASN A 158 -6.36 -6.05 -2.16
N ASN A 159 -5.09 -6.45 -2.19
CA ASN A 159 -4.62 -7.67 -1.53
C ASN A 159 -3.45 -7.41 -0.57
N GLY A 160 -2.77 -6.28 -0.72
CA GLY A 160 -1.52 -5.98 -0.06
C GLY A 160 -0.30 -6.44 -0.86
N ARG A 161 0.79 -5.70 -0.69
CA ARG A 161 2.10 -6.01 -1.27
C ARG A 161 2.95 -6.69 -0.21
N VAL A 162 3.55 -7.83 -0.55
CA VAL A 162 4.51 -8.54 0.32
C VAL A 162 5.93 -8.42 -0.21
N ILE A 163 6.88 -8.32 0.71
CA ILE A 163 8.32 -8.42 0.47
C ILE A 163 8.85 -9.45 1.47
N LYS A 164 9.41 -10.55 0.95
CA LYS A 164 10.00 -11.61 1.76
C LYS A 164 11.51 -11.44 1.83
N LEU A 165 12.05 -11.55 3.03
CA LEU A 165 13.45 -11.38 3.35
C LEU A 165 13.91 -12.63 4.10
N PRO A 166 14.63 -13.55 3.44
CA PRO A 166 15.17 -14.73 4.09
C PRO A 166 16.29 -14.30 5.06
N LEU A 167 16.25 -14.83 6.27
CA LEU A 167 17.22 -14.53 7.33
C LEU A 167 18.11 -15.75 7.59
N LYS A 168 19.31 -15.48 8.08
CA LYS A 168 20.18 -16.48 8.71
C LYS A 168 20.16 -16.27 10.21
N VAL A 169 20.08 -17.38 10.93
CA VAL A 169 20.14 -17.39 12.39
C VAL A 169 21.60 -17.47 12.81
N ASN A 170 22.02 -16.58 13.71
CA ASN A 170 23.39 -16.56 14.20
C ASN A 170 23.59 -17.41 15.46
N ASN A 171 22.52 -17.62 16.24
CA ASN A 171 22.55 -18.25 17.56
C ASN A 171 21.49 -19.37 17.73
N ASP A 172 21.75 -20.35 18.59
CA ASP A 172 20.83 -21.48 18.86
C ASP A 172 19.51 -21.06 19.55
N VAL A 173 19.53 -19.95 20.29
CA VAL A 173 18.32 -19.27 20.81
C VAL A 173 18.32 -17.88 20.21
N SER A 174 17.26 -17.53 19.48
CA SER A 174 17.24 -16.31 18.68
C SER A 174 15.98 -15.49 18.95
N ILE A 175 16.18 -14.19 19.20
CA ILE A 175 15.11 -13.22 19.38
C ILE A 175 15.09 -12.31 18.16
N LEU A 176 13.97 -12.30 17.43
CA LEU A 176 13.81 -11.38 16.30
C LEU A 176 13.67 -9.94 16.82
N CYS A 177 14.76 -9.19 16.73
CA CYS A 177 14.80 -7.77 17.04
C CYS A 177 15.39 -6.98 15.87
N GLY A 178 14.99 -5.72 15.75
CA GLY A 178 15.46 -4.87 14.66
C GLY A 178 14.65 -3.59 14.49
N ARG A 179 15.07 -2.79 13.52
CA ARG A 179 14.44 -1.55 13.10
C ARG A 179 14.19 -1.57 11.61
N ILE A 180 12.95 -1.30 11.23
CA ILE A 180 12.55 -1.09 9.84
C ILE A 180 12.20 0.39 9.69
N SER A 181 12.69 1.02 8.63
CA SER A 181 12.39 2.41 8.28
C SER A 181 11.96 2.49 6.83
N VAL A 182 10.94 3.30 6.56
CA VAL A 182 10.40 3.53 5.22
C VAL A 182 10.48 5.02 4.93
N GLN A 183 11.12 5.38 3.81
CA GLN A 183 11.27 6.77 3.36
C GLN A 183 10.69 6.91 1.96
N GLY A 184 9.69 7.78 1.81
CA GLY A 184 9.12 8.11 0.51
C GLY A 184 9.97 9.10 -0.27
N GLN A 185 9.89 9.03 -1.60
CA GLN A 185 10.60 9.90 -2.54
C GLN A 185 10.27 11.38 -2.34
N TYR A 186 9.04 11.68 -1.91
CA TYR A 186 8.56 13.05 -1.72
C TYR A 186 8.47 13.49 -0.24
N GLY A 187 8.94 12.67 0.70
CA GLY A 187 9.05 13.05 2.10
C GLY A 187 10.23 14.01 2.31
N PRO A 188 10.12 15.04 3.18
CA PRO A 188 11.24 15.95 3.42
C PRO A 188 12.46 15.14 3.89
N GLN A 189 13.59 15.36 3.21
CA GLN A 189 14.91 15.09 3.76
C GLN A 189 14.92 15.75 5.15
N GLN A 190 15.05 14.94 6.21
CA GLN A 190 15.45 15.51 7.49
C GLN A 190 16.83 16.12 7.24
N ARG A 191 16.89 17.44 7.15
CA ARG A 191 18.14 18.18 7.31
C ARG A 191 18.52 18.02 8.78
N GLU A 192 19.70 17.44 8.98
CA GLU A 192 20.45 17.54 10.23
C GLU A 192 20.73 19.01 10.58
#